data_AF-A0A7V2W950-F1
#
_entry.id   AF-A0A7V2W950-F1
#
_cell.length_a   1.000
_cell.length_b   1.000
_cell.length_c   1.000
_cell.angle_alpha   90.00
_cell.angle_beta   90.00
_cell.angle_gamma   90.00
#
_symmetry.space_group_name_H-M   'P 1'
#
loop_
_entity.id
_entity.type
_entity.pdbx_description
1 polymer ?
#
loop_
_entity_poly.entity_id
_entity_poly.type
_entity_poly.pdbx_seq_one_letter_code
_entity_poly.pdbx_strand_id
1 'polypeptide(L)'
;MKGKTGRSLLALGALSLLAACSGTIQQKLGLERRVPDEFQVVRRAPLTLPPDFTLRPPTPGQPAARNDTSLAAQEILVGRAPDTPAAESPGERALLAAVKVRAEPDIRRKLVEDYGDLVDLDEGSFLFILDFQRDQFEPKGTVIDPAAEAAKLRAEGRARRVVTNRVESRPLPGENPS
;
A
#
# COMPACT_ATOMS: atom_id res chain seq x y z
N MET A 1 59.48 52.18 -21.29
CA MET A 1 58.07 51.72 -21.45
C MET A 1 57.85 50.21 -21.16
N LYS A 2 58.74 49.49 -20.46
CA LYS A 2 58.63 48.02 -20.26
C LYS A 2 57.68 47.55 -19.14
N GLY A 3 57.18 48.45 -18.27
CA GLY A 3 56.40 48.06 -17.08
C GLY A 3 54.88 48.00 -17.23
N LYS A 4 54.30 48.58 -18.30
CA LYS A 4 52.84 48.59 -18.51
C LYS A 4 52.31 47.29 -19.13
N THR A 5 53.08 46.66 -20.01
CA THR A 5 52.70 45.41 -20.69
C THR A 5 52.72 44.21 -19.75
N GLY A 6 53.70 44.13 -18.83
CA GLY A 6 53.77 43.07 -17.82
C GLY A 6 52.62 43.12 -16.81
N ARG A 7 52.23 44.31 -16.34
CA ARG A 7 51.06 44.50 -15.46
C ARG A 7 49.75 44.15 -16.16
N SER A 8 49.63 44.48 -17.45
CA SER A 8 48.44 44.14 -18.24
C SER A 8 48.31 42.64 -18.50
N LEU A 9 49.42 41.92 -18.73
CA LEU A 9 49.42 40.46 -18.86
C LEU A 9 49.04 39.78 -17.55
N LEU A 10 49.56 40.26 -16.42
CA LEU A 10 49.29 39.69 -15.10
C LEU A 10 47.83 39.91 -14.68
N ALA A 11 47.25 41.06 -15.02
CA ALA A 11 45.83 41.35 -14.81
C ALA A 11 44.92 40.47 -15.69
N LEU A 12 45.31 40.20 -16.93
CA LEU A 12 44.54 39.33 -17.84
C LEU A 12 44.60 37.86 -17.41
N GLY A 13 45.74 37.41 -16.87
CA GLY A 13 45.88 36.11 -16.22
C GLY A 13 44.98 36.00 -14.97
N ALA A 14 44.98 37.02 -14.10
CA ALA A 14 44.13 37.01 -12.91
C ALA A 14 42.63 36.95 -13.24
N LEU A 15 42.18 37.66 -14.28
CA LEU A 15 40.77 37.61 -14.73
C LEU A 15 40.37 36.24 -15.28
N SER A 16 41.27 35.55 -15.99
CA SER A 16 40.99 34.23 -16.55
C SER A 16 40.94 33.13 -15.49
N LEU A 17 41.76 33.24 -14.43
CA LEU A 17 41.67 32.38 -13.24
C LEU A 17 40.37 32.58 -12.45
N LEU A 18 39.86 33.81 -12.36
CA LEU A 18 38.57 34.09 -11.71
C LEU A 18 37.37 33.59 -12.54
N ALA A 19 37.42 33.73 -13.86
CA ALA A 19 36.40 33.22 -14.78
C ALA A 19 36.35 31.68 -14.81
N ALA A 20 37.47 31.00 -14.54
CA ALA A 20 37.50 29.54 -14.40
C ALA A 20 36.78 29.03 -13.15
N CYS A 21 36.63 29.87 -12.11
CA CYS A 21 35.95 29.50 -10.87
C CYS A 21 34.42 29.73 -10.90
N SER A 22 33.90 30.40 -11.95
CA SER A 22 32.47 30.70 -12.06
C SER A 22 31.69 29.55 -12.73
N GLY A 23 30.88 28.85 -11.93
CA GLY A 23 29.67 28.12 -12.33
C GLY A 23 29.84 26.77 -13.02
N THR A 24 30.74 26.63 -14.00
CA THR A 24 30.75 25.41 -14.86
C THR A 24 31.53 24.24 -14.26
N ILE A 25 32.64 24.50 -13.55
CA ILE A 25 33.47 23.45 -12.93
C ILE A 25 32.79 22.90 -11.67
N GLN A 26 32.15 23.75 -10.87
CA GLN A 26 31.42 23.35 -9.66
C GLN A 26 30.23 22.43 -9.99
N GLN A 27 29.53 22.69 -11.10
CA GLN A 27 28.49 21.81 -11.65
C GLN A 27 29.01 20.45 -12.08
N LYS A 28 30.15 20.40 -12.79
CA LYS A 28 30.78 19.15 -13.23
C LYS A 28 31.38 18.33 -12.08
N LEU A 29 31.82 19.00 -11.01
CA LEU A 29 32.30 18.39 -9.79
C LEU A 29 31.18 17.97 -8.81
N GLY A 30 29.90 18.21 -9.15
CA GLY A 30 28.76 17.81 -8.32
C GLY A 30 28.60 18.62 -7.03
N LEU A 31 29.27 19.77 -6.92
CA LEU A 31 29.19 20.67 -5.77
C LEU A 31 27.90 21.52 -5.79
N GLU A 32 27.20 21.56 -6.93
CA GLU A 32 25.91 22.22 -7.06
C GLU A 32 24.77 21.22 -6.91
N ARG A 33 23.83 21.53 -6.00
CA ARG A 33 22.65 20.71 -5.73
C ARG A 33 21.60 20.93 -6.81
N ARG A 34 21.55 20.06 -7.82
CA ARG A 34 20.39 19.94 -8.72
C ARG A 34 19.27 19.19 -8.03
N VAL A 35 18.23 19.90 -7.62
CA VAL A 35 16.99 19.29 -7.13
C VAL A 35 16.13 18.95 -8.37
N PRO A 36 15.80 17.67 -8.60
CA PRO A 36 14.85 17.30 -9.66
C PRO A 36 13.48 17.91 -9.36
N ASP A 37 12.77 18.35 -10.38
CA ASP A 37 11.43 18.92 -10.24
C ASP A 37 10.45 17.85 -9.71
N GLU A 38 10.04 18.00 -8.45
CA GLU A 38 9.08 17.10 -7.79
C GLU A 38 7.69 17.07 -8.45
N PHE A 39 7.38 18.00 -9.35
CA PHE A 39 6.12 18.02 -10.10
C PHE A 39 6.24 17.47 -11.52
N GLN A 40 7.42 16.97 -11.92
CA GLN A 40 7.61 16.39 -13.23
C GLN A 40 6.93 15.01 -13.34
N VAL A 41 5.79 14.95 -14.02
CA VAL A 41 5.07 13.69 -14.27
C VAL A 41 5.64 13.00 -15.52
N VAL A 42 6.29 11.85 -15.34
CA VAL A 42 6.73 10.98 -16.44
C VAL A 42 5.64 9.95 -16.75
N ARG A 43 5.20 9.86 -18.01
CA ARG A 43 4.27 8.82 -18.45
C ARG A 43 4.98 7.47 -18.52
N ARG A 44 4.56 6.52 -17.69
CA ARG A 44 5.02 5.12 -17.77
C ARG A 44 4.28 4.39 -18.89
N ALA A 45 4.94 3.41 -19.51
CA ALA A 45 4.29 2.52 -20.45
C ALA A 45 3.09 1.83 -19.78
N PRO A 46 1.97 1.63 -20.50
CA PRO A 46 0.80 0.95 -19.94
C PRO A 46 1.19 -0.46 -19.50
N LEU A 47 0.78 -0.83 -18.28
CA LEU A 47 0.97 -2.19 -17.77
C LEU A 47 0.07 -3.14 -18.58
N THR A 48 0.65 -4.02 -19.37
CA THR A 48 -0.08 -5.09 -20.07
C THR A 48 -0.39 -6.20 -19.08
N LEU A 49 -1.66 -6.52 -18.92
CA LEU A 49 -2.08 -7.64 -18.09
C LEU A 49 -1.77 -8.94 -18.86
N PRO A 50 -1.01 -9.88 -18.29
CA PRO A 50 -0.80 -11.20 -18.90
C PRO A 50 -2.15 -11.91 -19.13
N PRO A 51 -2.26 -12.74 -20.19
CA PRO A 51 -3.51 -13.40 -20.57
C PRO A 51 -4.04 -14.38 -19.50
N ASP A 52 -3.16 -14.88 -18.63
CA ASP A 52 -3.49 -15.88 -17.61
C ASP A 52 -3.59 -15.25 -16.22
N PHE A 53 -4.59 -14.39 -16.02
CA PHE A 53 -5.00 -13.90 -14.70
C PHE A 53 -6.15 -14.73 -14.08
N THR A 54 -6.50 -15.86 -14.71
CA THR A 54 -7.57 -16.75 -14.27
C THR A 54 -7.12 -17.63 -13.12
N LEU A 55 -6.77 -17.01 -11.99
CA LEU A 55 -6.77 -17.73 -10.73
C LEU A 55 -8.20 -18.23 -10.50
N ARG A 56 -8.34 -19.54 -10.29
CA ARG A 56 -9.61 -20.14 -9.92
C ARG A 56 -10.13 -19.40 -8.67
N PRO A 57 -11.34 -18.81 -8.71
CA PRO A 57 -11.88 -18.13 -7.55
C PRO A 57 -11.85 -19.07 -6.33
N PRO A 58 -11.37 -18.61 -5.16
CA PRO A 58 -11.36 -19.44 -3.97
C PRO A 58 -12.80 -19.83 -3.61
N THR A 59 -12.97 -21.07 -3.17
CA THR A 59 -14.31 -21.55 -2.78
C THR A 59 -14.74 -20.82 -1.51
N PRO A 60 -15.93 -20.20 -1.47
CA PRO A 60 -16.41 -19.50 -0.27
C PRO A 60 -16.42 -20.44 0.94
N GLY A 61 -15.83 -20.02 2.05
CA GLY A 61 -15.77 -20.79 3.30
C GLY A 61 -14.61 -21.79 3.40
N GLN A 62 -13.81 -21.99 2.35
CA GLN A 62 -12.56 -22.74 2.50
C GLN A 62 -11.48 -21.83 3.10
N PRO A 63 -10.67 -22.33 4.06
CA PRO A 63 -9.49 -21.61 4.50
C PRO A 63 -8.64 -21.28 3.27
N ALA A 64 -8.15 -20.05 3.17
CA ALA A 64 -7.28 -19.64 2.09
C ALA A 64 -6.16 -20.69 1.95
N ALA A 65 -5.94 -21.18 0.72
CA ALA A 65 -4.84 -22.09 0.44
C ALA A 65 -3.54 -21.34 0.78
N ARG A 66 -3.03 -21.55 1.99
CA ARG A 66 -1.75 -21.04 2.42
C ARG A 66 -0.73 -21.84 1.66
N ASN A 67 -0.32 -21.32 0.51
CA ASN A 67 0.82 -21.83 -0.22
C ASN A 67 2.08 -21.45 0.59
N ASP A 68 2.29 -22.13 1.72
CA ASP A 68 3.56 -22.12 2.42
C ASP A 68 4.55 -22.84 1.51
N THR A 69 5.18 -22.07 0.63
CA THR A 69 6.19 -22.57 -0.33
C THR A 69 7.33 -23.29 0.39
N SER A 70 7.57 -22.96 1.65
CA SER A 70 8.46 -23.65 2.58
C SER A 70 8.02 -25.10 2.86
N LEU A 71 6.73 -25.36 3.08
CA LEU A 71 6.19 -26.71 3.30
C LEU A 71 6.27 -27.54 2.02
N ALA A 72 5.91 -26.95 0.87
CA ALA A 72 6.04 -27.62 -0.43
C ALA A 72 7.51 -27.96 -0.76
N ALA A 73 8.45 -27.04 -0.50
CA ALA A 73 9.87 -27.29 -0.69
C ALA A 73 10.40 -28.37 0.26
N GLN A 74 9.97 -28.38 1.53
CA GLN A 74 10.35 -29.41 2.50
C GLN A 74 9.79 -30.79 2.12
N GLU A 75 8.55 -30.86 1.62
CA GLU A 75 7.97 -32.12 1.13
C GLU A 75 8.78 -32.69 -0.04
N ILE A 76 9.19 -31.85 -0.98
CA ILE A 76 10.06 -32.26 -2.10
C ILE A 76 11.43 -32.74 -1.61
N LEU A 77 12.00 -32.08 -0.59
CA LEU A 77 13.34 -32.40 -0.09
C LEU A 77 13.38 -33.57 0.90
N VAL A 78 12.32 -33.78 1.69
CA VAL A 78 12.29 -34.69 2.86
C VAL A 78 11.24 -35.81 2.67
N GLY A 79 10.37 -35.72 1.67
CA GLY A 79 9.39 -36.75 1.31
C GLY A 79 8.14 -36.82 2.21
N ARG A 80 8.04 -35.95 3.23
CA ARG A 80 6.86 -35.84 4.10
C ARG A 80 6.76 -34.44 4.70
N ALA A 81 5.67 -33.73 4.44
CA ALA A 81 5.33 -32.54 5.22
C ALA A 81 4.98 -32.97 6.64
N PRO A 82 5.52 -32.30 7.70
CA PRO A 82 5.14 -32.63 9.06
C PRO A 82 3.65 -32.29 9.27
N ASP A 83 2.83 -33.31 9.51
CA ASP A 83 1.38 -33.17 9.83
C ASP A 83 1.15 -32.46 11.18
N THR A 84 2.21 -32.31 11.98
CA THR A 84 2.22 -31.59 13.25
C THR A 84 2.95 -30.26 13.09
N PRO A 85 2.45 -29.17 13.70
CA PRO A 85 3.21 -27.92 13.79
C PRO A 85 4.60 -28.26 14.34
N ALA A 86 5.63 -27.83 13.62
CA ALA A 86 7.01 -28.10 13.99
C ALA A 86 7.19 -27.77 15.48
N ALA A 87 7.66 -28.75 16.25
CA ALA A 87 7.90 -28.56 17.68
C ALA A 87 8.83 -27.36 17.85
N GLU A 88 8.44 -26.41 18.70
CA GLU A 88 9.17 -25.15 18.90
C GLU A 88 10.65 -25.42 19.12
N SER A 89 11.48 -24.80 18.29
CA SER A 89 12.92 -24.93 18.39
C SER A 89 13.42 -24.38 19.74
N PRO A 90 14.59 -24.83 20.24
CA PRO A 90 15.15 -24.28 21.46
C PRO A 90 15.32 -22.76 21.44
N GLY A 91 15.62 -22.18 20.27
CA GLY A 91 15.73 -20.73 20.06
C GLY A 91 14.39 -20.01 20.11
N GLU A 92 13.33 -20.56 19.50
CA GLU A 92 11.97 -20.01 19.60
C GLU A 92 11.47 -20.01 21.03
N ARG A 93 11.71 -21.09 21.79
CA ARG A 93 11.35 -21.14 23.22
C ARG A 93 12.08 -20.08 24.05
N ALA A 94 13.35 -19.83 23.77
CA ALA A 94 14.12 -18.80 24.45
C ALA A 94 13.58 -17.39 24.14
N LEU A 95 13.19 -17.14 22.89
CA LEU A 95 12.55 -15.89 22.48
C LEU A 95 11.18 -15.73 23.13
N LEU A 96 10.33 -16.76 23.11
CA LEU A 96 9.02 -16.74 23.76
C LEU A 96 9.12 -16.52 25.27
N ALA A 97 10.13 -17.12 25.93
CA ALA A 97 10.39 -16.91 27.36
C ALA A 97 10.87 -15.47 27.68
N ALA A 98 11.50 -14.79 26.73
CA ALA A 98 11.94 -13.41 26.90
C ALA A 98 10.81 -12.38 26.72
N VAL A 99 9.70 -12.77 26.10
CA VAL A 99 8.54 -11.89 25.87
C VAL A 99 7.69 -11.80 27.14
N LYS A 100 7.42 -10.58 27.62
CA LYS A 100 6.60 -10.32 28.82
C LYS A 100 5.09 -10.43 28.59
N VAL A 101 4.67 -10.47 27.33
CA VAL A 101 3.25 -10.51 26.91
C VAL A 101 2.91 -11.93 26.48
N ARG A 102 1.86 -12.50 27.07
CA ARG A 102 1.38 -13.83 26.71
C ARG A 102 0.28 -13.69 25.65
N ALA A 103 0.36 -14.49 24.60
CA ALA A 103 -0.71 -14.55 23.61
C ALA A 103 -1.99 -15.11 24.25
N GLU A 104 -3.11 -14.43 24.02
CA GLU A 104 -4.42 -14.88 24.46
C GLU A 104 -4.92 -15.99 23.50
N PRO A 105 -5.15 -17.23 23.97
CA PRO A 105 -5.47 -18.36 23.10
C PRO A 105 -6.74 -18.16 22.27
N ASP A 106 -7.72 -17.43 22.85
CA ASP A 106 -9.05 -17.22 22.27
C ASP A 106 -9.27 -15.76 21.83
N ILE A 107 -8.21 -15.03 21.49
CA ILE A 107 -8.31 -13.60 21.12
C ILE A 107 -9.31 -13.33 20.00
N ARG A 108 -9.45 -14.26 19.04
CA ARG A 108 -10.41 -14.12 17.94
C ARG A 108 -11.85 -14.16 18.41
N ARG A 109 -12.15 -15.00 19.40
CA ARG A 109 -13.50 -15.09 19.98
C ARG A 109 -13.83 -13.84 20.77
N LYS A 110 -12.87 -13.38 21.59
CA LYS A 110 -12.97 -12.12 22.33
C LYS A 110 -13.20 -10.93 21.40
N LEU A 111 -12.47 -10.84 20.28
CA LEU A 111 -12.69 -9.79 19.28
C LEU A 111 -14.08 -9.86 18.65
N VAL A 112 -14.59 -11.06 18.35
CA VAL A 112 -15.96 -11.18 17.80
C VAL A 112 -17.01 -10.76 18.82
N GLU A 113 -16.81 -11.08 20.08
CA GLU A 113 -17.68 -10.68 21.19
C GLU A 113 -17.61 -9.16 21.44
N ASP A 114 -16.41 -8.60 21.51
CA ASP A 114 -16.17 -7.17 21.76
C ASP A 114 -16.66 -6.27 20.62
N TYR A 115 -16.60 -6.76 19.36
CA TYR A 115 -16.96 -5.99 18.17
C TYR A 115 -18.27 -6.44 17.51
N GLY A 116 -18.94 -7.46 18.03
CA GLY A 116 -20.23 -7.94 17.50
C GLY A 116 -21.31 -6.86 17.61
N ASP A 117 -21.38 -6.18 18.74
CA ASP A 117 -22.39 -5.14 19.01
C ASP A 117 -22.18 -3.86 18.18
N LEU A 118 -20.95 -3.61 17.70
CA LEU A 118 -20.65 -2.50 16.78
C LEU A 118 -21.18 -2.75 15.36
N VAL A 119 -21.49 -4.01 15.03
CA VAL A 119 -22.16 -4.40 13.78
C VAL A 119 -23.68 -4.25 13.91
N ASP A 120 -24.22 -4.48 15.11
CA ASP A 120 -25.65 -4.43 15.43
C ASP A 120 -26.06 -3.13 16.15
N LEU A 121 -25.50 -1.99 15.74
CA LEU A 121 -26.02 -0.69 16.17
C LEU A 121 -27.46 -0.54 15.66
N ASP A 122 -28.40 -0.91 16.52
CA ASP A 122 -29.83 -0.83 16.31
C ASP A 122 -30.21 0.60 15.88
N GLU A 123 -30.64 0.71 14.62
CA GLU A 123 -31.07 1.95 13.98
C GLU A 123 -32.12 2.69 14.84
N GLY A 124 -32.90 1.97 15.66
CA GLY A 124 -33.95 2.55 16.50
C GLY A 124 -33.45 3.35 17.70
N SER A 125 -32.37 2.91 18.35
CA SER A 125 -31.95 3.46 19.64
C SER A 125 -30.92 4.60 19.51
N PHE A 126 -30.03 4.52 18.51
CA PHE A 126 -28.96 5.50 18.30
C PHE A 126 -29.38 6.67 17.41
N LEU A 127 -30.30 6.46 16.46
CA LEU A 127 -30.78 7.52 15.55
C LEU A 127 -31.90 8.40 16.15
N PHE A 128 -32.46 8.05 17.32
CA PHE A 128 -33.47 8.88 17.99
C PHE A 128 -32.91 10.22 18.48
N ILE A 129 -31.64 10.26 18.90
CA ILE A 129 -30.98 11.47 19.42
C ILE A 129 -30.43 12.35 18.27
N LEU A 130 -30.10 11.75 17.13
CA LEU A 130 -29.47 12.41 15.98
C LEU A 130 -30.35 12.34 14.72
N ASP A 131 -31.65 12.58 14.88
CA ASP A 131 -32.64 12.47 13.79
C ASP A 131 -32.28 13.33 12.57
N PHE A 132 -31.65 14.49 12.76
CA PHE A 132 -31.19 15.38 11.68
C PHE A 132 -30.01 14.83 10.84
N GLN A 133 -29.32 13.77 11.31
CA GLN A 133 -28.25 13.10 10.56
C GLN A 133 -28.70 11.76 9.98
N ARG A 134 -29.95 11.33 10.22
CA ARG A 134 -30.50 10.04 9.81
C ARG A 134 -30.37 9.79 8.30
N ASP A 135 -30.62 10.82 7.49
CA ASP A 135 -30.52 10.74 6.03
C ASP A 135 -29.08 10.52 5.51
N GLN A 136 -28.06 10.74 6.33
CA GLN A 136 -26.64 10.54 5.98
C GLN A 136 -26.11 9.16 6.40
N PHE A 137 -26.86 8.41 7.20
CA PHE A 137 -26.53 7.03 7.56
C PHE A 137 -27.13 6.09 6.52
N GLU A 138 -26.34 5.69 5.52
CA GLU A 138 -26.70 4.51 4.73
C GLU A 138 -26.57 3.27 5.63
N PRO A 139 -27.62 2.43 5.76
CA PRO A 139 -27.53 1.15 6.45
C PRO A 139 -26.34 0.38 5.88
N LYS A 140 -25.38 0.02 6.73
CA LYS A 140 -24.30 -0.88 6.28
C LYS A 140 -24.98 -2.18 5.86
N GLY A 141 -24.72 -2.58 4.62
CA GLY A 141 -25.41 -3.67 3.95
C GLY A 141 -25.57 -4.89 4.85
N THR A 142 -26.79 -5.41 4.90
CA THR A 142 -27.18 -6.65 5.58
C THR A 142 -26.12 -7.72 5.43
N VAL A 143 -25.87 -8.50 6.49
CA VAL A 143 -24.98 -9.67 6.42
C VAL A 143 -25.48 -10.60 5.31
N ILE A 144 -24.79 -10.56 4.17
CA ILE A 144 -25.14 -11.34 2.98
C ILE A 144 -24.61 -12.77 3.19
N ASP A 145 -25.49 -13.77 3.12
CA ASP A 145 -25.06 -15.17 3.07
C ASP A 145 -24.21 -15.38 1.79
N PRO A 146 -22.91 -15.67 1.95
CA PRO A 146 -22.00 -15.80 0.81
C PRO A 146 -22.38 -16.95 -0.11
N ALA A 147 -23.02 -18.01 0.38
CA ALA A 147 -23.44 -19.14 -0.44
C ALA A 147 -24.65 -18.79 -1.31
N ALA A 148 -25.66 -18.14 -0.71
CA ALA A 148 -26.87 -17.71 -1.39
C ALA A 148 -26.58 -16.62 -2.45
N GLU A 149 -25.79 -15.61 -2.11
CA GLU A 149 -25.44 -14.54 -3.08
C GLU A 149 -24.53 -15.06 -4.19
N ALA A 150 -23.59 -15.95 -3.89
CA ALA A 150 -22.78 -16.57 -4.93
C ALA A 150 -23.63 -17.45 -5.87
N ALA A 151 -24.69 -18.11 -5.39
CA ALA A 151 -25.62 -18.85 -6.25
C ALA A 151 -26.40 -17.90 -7.17
N LYS A 152 -26.91 -16.80 -6.63
CA LYS A 152 -27.61 -15.75 -7.38
C LYS A 152 -26.72 -15.11 -8.46
N LEU A 153 -25.48 -14.72 -8.11
CA LEU A 153 -24.53 -14.11 -9.05
C LEU A 153 -24.09 -15.07 -10.17
N ARG A 154 -24.06 -16.38 -9.90
CA ARG A 154 -23.83 -17.41 -10.93
C ARG A 154 -25.03 -17.53 -11.87
N ALA A 155 -26.25 -17.53 -11.34
CA ALA A 155 -27.47 -17.55 -12.13
C ALA A 155 -27.61 -16.31 -13.04
N GLU A 156 -27.18 -15.14 -12.56
CA GLU A 156 -27.17 -13.88 -13.33
C GLU A 156 -25.98 -13.76 -14.31
N GLY A 157 -25.06 -14.72 -14.35
CA GLY A 157 -23.86 -14.65 -15.19
C GLY A 157 -22.87 -13.54 -14.80
N ARG A 158 -23.02 -12.96 -13.61
CA ARG A 158 -22.28 -11.76 -13.14
C ARG A 158 -21.01 -12.06 -12.35
N ALA A 159 -20.69 -13.33 -12.12
CA ALA A 159 -19.57 -13.80 -11.29
C ALA A 159 -18.17 -13.27 -11.67
N ARG A 160 -18.01 -12.52 -12.77
CA ARG A 160 -16.71 -12.04 -13.29
C ARG A 160 -16.58 -10.52 -13.42
N ARG A 161 -17.61 -9.73 -13.10
CA ARG A 161 -17.53 -8.27 -13.23
C ARG A 161 -17.24 -7.64 -11.88
N VAL A 162 -15.99 -7.20 -11.69
CA VAL A 162 -15.59 -6.39 -10.53
C VAL A 162 -16.43 -5.10 -10.55
N VAL A 163 -17.34 -4.95 -9.58
CA VAL A 163 -18.09 -3.72 -9.39
C VAL A 163 -17.19 -2.77 -8.61
N THR A 164 -16.40 -1.96 -9.30
CA THR A 164 -15.71 -0.83 -8.67
C THR A 164 -16.74 0.30 -8.54
N ASN A 165 -17.13 0.64 -7.32
CA ASN A 165 -17.91 1.85 -7.08
C ASN A 165 -16.95 3.04 -7.28
N ARG A 166 -17.12 3.78 -8.38
CA ARG A 166 -16.30 4.96 -8.64
C ARG A 166 -16.86 6.12 -7.81
N VAL A 167 -16.28 6.33 -6.64
CA VAL A 167 -16.50 7.54 -5.86
C VAL A 167 -15.72 8.67 -6.55
N GLU A 168 -16.33 9.32 -7.55
CA GLU A 168 -15.72 10.50 -8.16
C GLU A 168 -15.69 11.64 -7.13
N SER A 169 -14.49 12.16 -6.86
CA SER A 169 -14.32 13.43 -6.15
C SER A 169 -14.79 14.56 -7.08
N ARG A 170 -15.95 15.14 -6.80
CA ARG A 170 -16.47 16.32 -7.49
C ARG A 170 -15.46 17.48 -7.36
N PRO A 171 -14.88 18.02 -8.45
CA PRO A 171 -14.00 19.17 -8.33
C PRO A 171 -14.78 20.38 -7.84
N LEU A 172 -14.16 21.13 -6.93
CA LEU A 172 -14.69 22.41 -6.43
C LEU A 172 -14.87 23.38 -7.60
N PRO A 173 -15.98 24.15 -7.66
CA PRO A 173 -16.16 25.15 -8.70
C PRO A 173 -15.01 26.18 -8.61
N GLY A 174 -14.30 26.37 -9.72
CA GLY A 174 -13.20 27.33 -9.81
C GLY A 174 -13.72 28.75 -9.57
N GLU A 175 -13.03 29.50 -8.71
CA GLU A 175 -13.22 30.95 -8.61
C GLU A 175 -12.81 31.59 -9.94
N ASN A 176 -13.75 32.31 -10.56
CA ASN A 176 -13.45 33.14 -11.71
C ASN A 176 -12.60 34.34 -11.25
N PRO A 177 -11.43 34.61 -11.85
CA PRO A 177 -10.71 35.85 -11.59
C PRO A 177 -11.51 37.03 -12.19
N SER A 178 -11.64 38.09 -11.39
CA SER A 178 -12.22 39.38 -11.78
C SER A 178 -11.32 40.14 -12.76
#